data_AF-A0A7C3RWZ5-F1
#
_entry.id   AF-A0A7C3RWZ5-F1
#
_cell.length_a   1.000
_cell.length_b   1.000
_cell.length_c   1.000
_cell.angle_alpha   90.00
_cell.angle_beta   90.00
_cell.angle_gamma   90.00
#
_symmetry.space_group_name_H-M   'P 1'
#
loop_
_entity.id
_entity.type
_entity.pdbx_description
1 polymer ?
#
loop_
_entity_poly.entity_id
_entity_poly.type
_entity_poly.pdbx_seq_one_letter_code
_entity_poly.pdbx_strand_id
1 'polypeptide(L)'
;MDLHGKTQEEVIAALSRQSIAFRCLSARDQSQVAAMAITMAARGLPLEFVLSSVRATARLMVEAEAEQSDRQRPLPEFVRVSVLPPSERVSPRTQPRREAKAMERDWLLRNTRQILREARAAKQPHERKKMRRRLMAIDQAHIRRVLGQDAQQLCSEINEYLRGCSDLR
;
A
#
# COMPACT_ATOMS: atom_id res chain seq x y z
N MET A 1 13.15 -15.90 25.61
CA MET A 1 14.37 -15.51 24.88
C MET A 1 14.72 -14.11 25.33
N ASP A 2 15.64 -13.95 26.28
CA ASP A 2 16.00 -12.60 26.73
C ASP A 2 16.83 -11.90 25.68
N LEU A 3 16.40 -10.69 25.31
CA LEU A 3 17.08 -9.79 24.37
C LEU A 3 17.87 -8.70 25.10
N HIS A 4 17.71 -8.59 26.43
CA HIS A 4 18.44 -7.63 27.25
C HIS A 4 19.93 -7.98 27.31
N GLY A 5 20.79 -7.01 26.98
CA GLY A 5 22.25 -7.14 27.08
C GLY A 5 22.90 -7.97 25.97
N LYS A 6 22.12 -8.46 24.99
CA LYS A 6 22.68 -9.21 23.84
C LYS A 6 23.26 -8.29 22.79
N THR A 7 24.32 -8.75 22.15
CA THR A 7 24.90 -8.06 21.01
C THR A 7 23.95 -8.15 19.82
N GLN A 8 24.06 -7.20 18.89
CA GLN A 8 23.21 -7.15 17.70
C GLN A 8 23.29 -8.45 16.87
N GLU A 9 24.48 -9.06 16.79
CA GLU A 9 24.71 -10.31 16.06
C GLU A 9 23.98 -11.49 16.69
N GLU A 10 23.96 -11.59 18.02
CA GLU A 10 23.22 -12.62 18.74
C GLU A 10 21.72 -12.48 18.53
N VAL A 11 21.21 -11.25 18.51
CA VAL A 11 19.80 -10.95 18.24
C VAL A 11 19.43 -11.32 16.80
N ILE A 12 20.28 -11.00 15.82
CA ILE A 12 20.08 -11.40 14.42
C ILE A 12 20.04 -12.93 14.29
N ALA A 13 20.98 -13.64 14.92
CA ALA A 13 21.01 -15.11 14.89
C ALA A 13 19.76 -15.72 15.54
N ALA A 14 19.30 -15.14 16.66
CA ALA A 14 18.09 -15.51 17.36
C ALA A 14 16.83 -15.32 16.51
N LEU A 15 16.67 -14.14 15.90
CA LEU A 15 15.52 -13.80 15.06
C LEU A 15 15.49 -14.62 13.76
N SER A 16 16.65 -14.90 13.18
CA SER A 16 16.80 -15.73 11.98
C SER A 16 16.34 -17.17 12.19
N ARG A 17 16.51 -17.72 13.40
CA ARG A 17 16.00 -19.07 13.74
C ARG A 17 14.49 -19.10 13.90
N GLN A 18 13.88 -17.98 14.29
CA GLN A 18 12.45 -17.92 14.61
C GLN A 18 11.55 -17.44 13.46
N SER A 19 12.10 -16.72 12.49
CA SER A 19 11.32 -16.11 11.42
C SER A 19 11.97 -16.34 10.06
N ILE A 20 11.26 -17.04 9.18
CA ILE A 20 11.68 -17.24 7.78
C ILE A 20 11.73 -15.89 7.04
N ALA A 21 10.76 -15.01 7.28
CA ALA A 21 10.71 -13.69 6.65
C ALA A 21 11.94 -12.83 7.00
N PHE A 22 12.47 -12.97 8.21
CA PHE A 22 13.67 -12.25 8.63
C PHE A 22 14.92 -12.74 7.88
N ARG A 23 14.99 -14.04 7.54
CA ARG A 23 16.10 -14.60 6.75
C ARG A 23 16.13 -14.10 5.30
N CYS A 24 14.97 -13.69 4.78
CA CYS A 24 14.85 -13.17 3.42
C CYS A 24 15.28 -11.71 3.28
N LEU A 25 15.48 -10.99 4.40
CA LEU A 25 15.90 -9.59 4.39
C LEU A 25 17.38 -9.45 4.05
N SER A 26 17.76 -8.31 3.47
CA SER A 26 19.15 -7.93 3.27
C SER A 26 19.91 -7.80 4.61
N ALA A 27 21.24 -7.94 4.61
CA ALA A 27 22.05 -7.81 5.83
C ALA A 27 21.89 -6.44 6.52
N ARG A 28 21.63 -5.39 5.73
CA ARG A 28 21.34 -4.04 6.21
C ARG A 28 20.00 -4.00 6.95
N ASP A 29 18.97 -4.61 6.39
CA ASP A 29 17.63 -4.60 6.95
C ASP A 29 17.52 -5.50 8.18
N GLN A 30 18.18 -6.66 8.16
CA GLN A 30 18.33 -7.51 9.35
C GLN A 30 18.94 -6.74 10.52
N SER A 31 19.96 -5.92 10.24
CA SER A 31 20.61 -5.07 11.23
C SER A 31 19.68 -4.00 11.78
N GLN A 32 18.90 -3.33 10.93
CA GLN A 32 17.93 -2.32 11.36
C GLN A 32 16.81 -2.91 12.22
N VAL A 33 16.26 -4.05 11.82
CA VAL A 33 15.19 -4.73 12.55
C VAL A 33 15.70 -5.28 13.89
N ALA A 34 16.95 -5.77 13.95
CA ALA A 34 17.58 -6.18 15.20
C ALA A 34 17.82 -4.99 16.15
N ALA A 35 18.29 -3.84 15.65
CA ALA A 35 18.45 -2.63 16.45
C ALA A 35 17.11 -2.12 17.00
N MET A 36 16.04 -2.19 16.19
CA MET A 36 14.67 -1.89 16.63
C MET A 36 14.24 -2.84 17.77
N ALA A 37 14.48 -4.15 17.62
CA ALA A 37 14.14 -5.15 18.64
C ALA A 37 14.87 -4.88 19.98
N ILE A 38 16.15 -4.55 19.92
CA ILE A 38 16.96 -4.18 21.11
C ILE A 38 16.41 -2.91 21.76
N THR A 39 16.07 -1.90 20.97
CA THR A 39 15.51 -0.64 21.48
C THR A 39 14.15 -0.86 22.17
N MET A 40 13.30 -1.71 21.59
CA MET A 40 12.01 -2.05 22.17
C MET A 40 12.15 -2.85 23.47
N ALA A 41 13.08 -3.82 23.50
CA ALA A 41 13.38 -4.57 24.71
C ALA A 41 13.95 -3.66 25.81
N ALA A 42 14.88 -2.75 25.47
CA ALA A 42 15.45 -1.78 26.41
C ALA A 42 14.41 -0.86 27.05
N ARG A 43 13.29 -0.61 26.36
CA ARG A 43 12.13 0.15 26.89
C ARG A 43 11.21 -0.66 27.79
N GLY A 44 11.56 -1.91 28.10
CA GLY A 44 10.78 -2.80 28.96
C GLY A 44 9.51 -3.33 28.29
N LEU A 45 9.44 -3.36 26.96
CA LEU A 45 8.28 -3.91 26.27
C LEU A 45 8.26 -5.45 26.39
N PRO A 46 7.08 -6.07 26.53
CA PRO A 46 6.96 -7.52 26.62
C PRO A 46 7.60 -8.21 25.42
N LEU A 47 8.37 -9.28 25.66
CA LEU A 47 9.10 -9.98 24.62
C LEU A 47 8.20 -10.45 23.46
N GLU A 48 6.99 -10.93 23.77
CA GLU A 48 6.02 -11.36 22.76
C GLU A 48 5.60 -10.21 21.83
N PHE A 49 5.46 -9.00 22.38
CA PHE A 49 5.15 -7.81 21.62
C PHE A 49 6.33 -7.42 20.71
N VAL A 50 7.56 -7.49 21.22
CA VAL A 50 8.77 -7.22 20.43
C VAL A 50 8.87 -8.21 19.27
N LEU A 51 8.71 -9.51 19.54
CA LEU A 51 8.79 -10.54 18.50
C LEU A 51 7.67 -10.42 17.47
N SER A 52 6.44 -10.11 17.90
CA SER A 52 5.31 -9.86 16.99
C SER A 52 5.58 -8.67 16.08
N SER A 53 6.07 -7.57 16.66
CA SER A 53 6.40 -6.34 15.92
C SER A 53 7.52 -6.57 14.92
N VAL A 54 8.60 -7.24 15.34
CA VAL A 54 9.73 -7.60 14.47
C VAL A 54 9.28 -8.47 13.30
N ARG A 55 8.40 -9.46 13.54
CA ARG A 55 7.86 -10.31 12.48
C ARG A 55 6.98 -9.52 11.50
N ALA A 56 6.15 -8.61 12.00
CA ALA A 56 5.31 -7.76 11.17
C ALA A 56 6.17 -6.83 10.30
N THR A 57 7.16 -6.17 10.87
CA THR A 57 8.09 -5.31 10.14
C THR A 57 8.88 -6.09 9.09
N ALA A 58 9.40 -7.27 9.43
CA ALA A 58 10.14 -8.10 8.47
C ALA A 58 9.26 -8.51 7.27
N ARG A 59 7.98 -8.84 7.50
CA ARG A 59 7.04 -9.16 6.40
C ARG A 59 6.79 -7.95 5.50
N LEU A 60 6.53 -6.78 6.09
CA LEU A 60 6.30 -5.55 5.34
C LEU A 60 7.52 -5.15 4.49
N MET A 61 8.73 -5.35 5.01
CA MET A 61 9.95 -5.06 4.25
C MET A 61 10.12 -6.01 3.06
N VAL A 62 9.86 -7.31 3.25
CA VAL A 62 9.88 -8.28 2.13
C VAL A 62 8.82 -7.96 1.08
N GLU A 63 7.60 -7.59 1.50
CA GLU A 63 6.53 -7.18 0.59
C GLU A 63 6.90 -5.89 -0.18
N ALA A 64 7.51 -4.91 0.50
CA ALA A 64 7.95 -3.68 -0.14
C ALA A 64 9.08 -3.90 -1.16
N GLU A 65 10.03 -4.80 -0.89
CA GLU A 65 11.07 -5.18 -1.86
C GLU A 65 10.49 -5.91 -3.08
N ALA A 66 9.49 -6.79 -2.86
CA ALA A 66 8.80 -7.47 -3.95
C ALA A 66 8.05 -6.46 -4.86
N GLU A 67 7.34 -5.49 -4.27
CA GLU A 67 6.64 -4.44 -5.02
C GLU A 67 7.60 -3.49 -5.76
N GLN A 68 8.77 -3.20 -5.19
CA GLN A 68 9.80 -2.39 -5.86
C GLN A 68 10.43 -3.13 -7.04
N SER A 69 10.64 -4.45 -6.90
CA SER A 69 11.18 -5.29 -7.98
C SER A 69 10.22 -5.37 -9.17
N ASP A 70 8.91 -5.45 -8.93
CA ASP A 70 7.91 -5.44 -10.00
C ASP A 70 7.80 -4.09 -10.73
N ARG A 71 8.14 -2.97 -10.07
CA ARG A 71 8.22 -1.64 -10.71
C ARG A 71 9.46 -1.46 -11.59
N GLN A 72 10.50 -2.28 -11.42
CA GLN A 72 11.73 -2.22 -12.20
C GLN A 72 11.75 -3.16 -13.41
N ARG A 73 10.65 -3.88 -13.72
CA ARG A 73 10.56 -4.58 -15.00
C ARG A 73 10.63 -3.56 -16.14
N PRO A 74 11.64 -3.63 -17.03
CA PRO A 74 11.67 -2.79 -18.21
C PRO A 74 10.42 -3.09 -19.03
N LEU A 75 9.61 -2.06 -19.29
CA LEU A 75 8.50 -2.14 -20.21
C LEU A 75 9.03 -2.63 -21.57
N PRO A 76 8.32 -3.55 -22.26
CA PRO A 76 8.72 -3.94 -23.60
C PRO A 76 8.80 -2.72 -24.52
N GLU A 77 9.85 -2.72 -25.34
CA GLU A 77 10.46 -1.65 -26.15
C GLU A 77 9.56 -1.01 -27.23
N PHE A 78 8.23 -1.14 -27.14
CA PHE A 78 7.30 -0.79 -28.22
C PHE A 78 6.51 0.52 -28.04
N VAL A 79 6.93 1.41 -27.14
CA VAL A 79 6.39 2.77 -27.07
C VAL A 79 7.51 3.80 -27.14
N ARG A 80 8.20 3.84 -28.28
CA ARG A 80 8.90 5.04 -28.74
C ARG A 80 8.17 5.58 -29.96
N VAL A 81 7.16 6.41 -29.72
CA VAL A 81 6.64 7.34 -30.73
C VAL A 81 6.86 8.76 -30.21
N SER A 82 7.73 9.43 -30.96
CA SER A 82 8.27 10.79 -30.91
C SER A 82 7.38 11.91 -30.37
N VAL A 83 7.96 12.85 -29.60
CA VAL A 83 7.94 14.31 -29.88
C VAL A 83 9.21 14.99 -29.28
N LEU A 84 9.75 15.98 -30.00
CA LEU A 84 11.01 16.74 -29.90
C LEU A 84 11.33 17.52 -28.59
N PRO A 85 12.59 17.99 -28.40
CA PRO A 85 12.96 19.07 -27.47
C PRO A 85 12.75 20.46 -28.14
N PRO A 86 12.43 21.54 -27.38
CA PRO A 86 13.51 22.35 -26.78
C PRO A 86 13.16 23.05 -25.45
N SER A 87 14.18 23.17 -24.60
CA SER A 87 14.43 24.26 -23.64
C SER A 87 13.23 24.91 -22.93
N GLU A 88 12.86 24.40 -21.76
CA GLU A 88 12.37 25.26 -20.67
C GLU A 88 13.12 24.94 -19.38
N ARG A 89 13.79 25.97 -18.84
CA ARG A 89 14.39 25.97 -17.52
C ARG A 89 13.28 25.89 -16.48
N VAL A 90 12.74 24.70 -16.23
CA VAL A 90 11.77 24.50 -15.16
C VAL A 90 12.55 24.30 -13.86
N SER A 91 12.44 25.28 -12.97
CA SER A 91 13.06 25.26 -11.65
C SER A 91 12.69 23.98 -10.87
N PRO A 92 13.65 23.20 -10.35
CA PRO A 92 13.42 21.86 -9.79
C PRO A 92 12.78 21.84 -8.39
N ARG A 93 12.14 22.94 -7.94
CA ARG A 93 11.64 23.04 -6.55
C ARG A 93 10.12 22.83 -6.36
N THR A 94 9.34 22.65 -7.43
CA THR A 94 7.87 22.63 -7.33
C THR A 94 7.20 21.36 -7.90
N GLN A 95 7.95 20.49 -8.57
CA GLN A 95 7.44 19.29 -9.24
C GLN A 95 6.96 18.15 -8.31
N PRO A 96 7.60 17.80 -7.18
CA PRO A 96 7.22 16.60 -6.42
C PRO A 96 5.82 16.69 -5.79
N ARG A 97 5.35 17.91 -5.48
CA ARG A 97 4.02 18.13 -4.87
C ARG A 97 2.88 18.04 -5.89
N ARG A 98 3.12 18.41 -7.15
CA ARG A 98 2.10 18.31 -8.22
C ARG A 98 1.98 16.87 -8.71
N GLU A 99 3.10 16.17 -8.83
CA GLU A 99 3.14 14.76 -9.22
C GLU A 99 2.45 13.87 -8.18
N ALA A 100 2.70 14.09 -6.88
CA ALA A 100 2.03 13.33 -5.81
C ALA A 100 0.49 13.47 -5.87
N LYS A 101 -0.02 14.68 -6.13
CA LYS A 101 -1.47 14.92 -6.28
C LYS A 101 -2.05 14.27 -7.53
N ALA A 102 -1.29 14.26 -8.63
CA ALA A 102 -1.72 13.59 -9.85
C ALA A 102 -1.77 12.06 -9.65
N MET A 103 -0.78 11.49 -8.97
CA MET A 103 -0.75 10.07 -8.62
C MET A 103 -1.91 9.69 -7.68
N GLU A 104 -2.20 10.51 -6.67
CA GLU A 104 -3.34 10.31 -5.77
C GLU A 104 -4.66 10.34 -6.54
N ARG A 105 -4.83 11.31 -7.45
CA ARG A 105 -6.01 11.43 -8.33
C ARG A 105 -6.18 10.17 -9.18
N ASP A 106 -5.13 9.75 -9.85
CA ASP A 106 -5.17 8.59 -10.76
C ASP A 106 -5.41 7.29 -10.00
N TRP A 107 -4.79 7.12 -8.83
CA TRP A 107 -5.01 5.98 -7.95
C TRP A 107 -6.47 5.92 -7.48
N LEU A 108 -7.01 7.05 -7.00
CA LEU A 108 -8.38 7.13 -6.50
C LEU A 108 -9.41 6.84 -7.61
N LEU A 109 -9.17 7.36 -8.81
CA LEU A 109 -10.00 7.10 -9.99
C LEU A 109 -9.98 5.61 -10.36
N ARG A 110 -8.79 5.01 -10.46
CA ARG A 110 -8.63 3.59 -10.82
C ARG A 110 -9.26 2.68 -9.77
N ASN A 111 -8.98 2.93 -8.49
CA ASN A 111 -9.48 2.15 -7.39
C ASN A 111 -11.02 2.19 -7.33
N THR A 112 -11.61 3.38 -7.40
CA THR A 112 -13.08 3.53 -7.38
C THR A 112 -13.75 2.82 -8.56
N ARG A 113 -13.18 2.95 -9.77
CA ARG A 113 -13.67 2.23 -10.97
C ARG A 113 -13.55 0.73 -10.81
N GLN A 114 -12.45 0.23 -10.24
CA GLN A 114 -12.25 -1.19 -10.01
C GLN A 114 -13.29 -1.75 -9.04
N ILE A 115 -13.56 -1.06 -7.93
CA ILE A 115 -14.60 -1.46 -6.97
C ILE A 115 -15.98 -1.47 -7.64
N LEU A 116 -16.30 -0.49 -8.49
CA LEU A 116 -17.56 -0.48 -9.24
C LEU A 116 -17.68 -1.64 -10.23
N ARG A 117 -16.59 -2.00 -10.92
CA ARG A 117 -16.58 -3.18 -11.80
C ARG A 117 -16.81 -4.47 -11.01
N GLU A 118 -16.12 -4.64 -9.88
CA GLU A 118 -16.31 -5.79 -8.99
C GLU A 118 -17.75 -5.84 -8.45
N ALA A 119 -18.31 -4.69 -8.10
CA ALA A 119 -19.70 -4.56 -7.65
C ALA A 119 -20.69 -5.00 -8.73
N ARG A 120 -20.48 -4.59 -10.00
CA ARG A 120 -21.31 -5.03 -11.13
C ARG A 120 -21.12 -6.50 -11.48
N ALA A 121 -19.92 -7.04 -11.28
CA ALA A 121 -19.62 -8.45 -11.53
C ALA A 121 -20.16 -9.39 -10.44
N ALA A 122 -20.42 -8.88 -9.24
CA ALA A 122 -20.98 -9.65 -8.13
C ALA A 122 -22.38 -10.15 -8.46
N LYS A 123 -22.54 -11.47 -8.59
CA LYS A 123 -23.82 -12.11 -8.91
C LYS A 123 -24.49 -12.69 -7.68
N GLN A 124 -23.70 -13.16 -6.71
CA GLN A 124 -24.23 -13.84 -5.53
C GLN A 124 -24.69 -12.84 -4.45
N PRO A 125 -25.74 -13.15 -3.67
CA PRO A 125 -26.26 -12.24 -2.64
C PRO A 125 -25.22 -11.80 -1.60
N HIS A 126 -24.34 -12.72 -1.16
CA HIS A 126 -23.28 -12.43 -0.20
C HIS A 126 -22.18 -11.53 -0.78
N GLU A 127 -21.84 -11.70 -2.06
CA GLU A 127 -20.91 -10.83 -2.78
C GLU A 127 -21.49 -9.42 -2.92
N ARG A 128 -22.75 -9.30 -3.33
CA ARG A 128 -23.46 -8.02 -3.42
C ARG A 128 -23.53 -7.32 -2.06
N LYS A 129 -23.79 -8.05 -0.97
CA LYS A 129 -23.75 -7.51 0.40
C LYS A 129 -22.36 -7.01 0.81
N LYS A 130 -21.30 -7.76 0.44
CA LYS A 130 -19.90 -7.34 0.64
C LYS A 130 -19.57 -6.07 -0.16
N MET A 131 -19.96 -6.03 -1.43
CA MET A 131 -19.69 -4.88 -2.32
C MET A 131 -20.47 -3.63 -1.88
N ARG A 132 -21.73 -3.78 -1.47
CA ARG A 132 -22.52 -2.71 -0.86
C ARG A 132 -21.81 -2.08 0.34
N ARG A 133 -21.24 -2.89 1.24
CA ARG A 133 -20.46 -2.38 2.39
C ARG A 133 -19.19 -1.64 1.95
N ARG A 134 -18.45 -2.19 0.97
CA ARG A 134 -17.24 -1.54 0.43
C ARG A 134 -17.57 -0.20 -0.21
N LEU A 135 -18.64 -0.12 -1.00
CA LEU A 135 -19.10 1.12 -1.65
C LEU A 135 -19.62 2.15 -0.65
N MET A 136 -20.29 1.73 0.42
CA MET A 136 -20.72 2.62 1.52
C MET A 136 -19.54 3.21 2.31
N ALA A 137 -18.42 2.48 2.38
CA ALA A 137 -17.21 2.94 3.07
C ALA A 137 -16.40 3.96 2.24
N ILE A 138 -16.76 4.17 0.96
CA ILE A 138 -16.09 5.15 0.11
C ILE A 138 -16.54 6.56 0.51
N ASP A 139 -15.58 7.42 0.86
CA ASP A 139 -15.83 8.84 1.12
C ASP A 139 -16.07 9.60 -0.21
N GLN A 140 -17.34 9.74 -0.58
CA GLN A 140 -17.75 10.49 -1.78
C GLN A 140 -17.39 11.98 -1.71
N ALA A 141 -17.26 12.58 -0.52
CA ALA A 141 -16.86 13.98 -0.38
C ALA A 141 -15.37 14.15 -0.71
N HIS A 142 -14.53 13.23 -0.25
CA HIS A 142 -13.13 13.18 -0.63
C HIS A 142 -12.94 12.96 -2.14
N ILE A 143 -13.68 12.02 -2.75
CA ILE A 143 -13.65 11.79 -4.20
C ILE A 143 -14.00 13.06 -4.99
N ARG A 144 -15.04 13.79 -4.58
CA ARG A 144 -15.43 15.06 -5.22
C ARG A 144 -14.35 16.12 -5.14
N ARG A 145 -13.66 16.21 -4.00
CA ARG A 145 -12.55 17.18 -3.81
C ARG A 145 -11.34 16.86 -4.67
N VAL A 146 -11.00 15.58 -4.84
CA VAL A 146 -9.79 15.16 -5.53
C VAL A 146 -9.99 15.02 -7.04
N LEU A 147 -11.10 14.45 -7.49
CA LEU A 147 -11.35 14.16 -8.91
C LEU A 147 -12.12 15.27 -9.64
N GLY A 148 -12.83 16.15 -8.93
CA GLY A 148 -13.61 17.23 -9.55
C GLY A 148 -14.77 16.70 -10.39
N GLN A 149 -14.82 17.04 -11.67
CA GLN A 149 -15.93 16.66 -12.57
C GLN A 149 -16.05 15.14 -12.76
N ASP A 150 -14.93 14.42 -12.82
CA ASP A 150 -14.89 12.95 -12.93
C ASP A 150 -15.56 12.26 -11.72
N ALA A 151 -15.59 12.93 -10.56
CA ALA A 151 -16.23 12.42 -9.36
C ALA A 151 -17.75 12.31 -9.49
N GLN A 152 -18.37 13.21 -10.25
CA GLN A 152 -19.83 13.33 -10.34
C GLN A 152 -20.43 12.06 -10.93
N GLN A 153 -19.83 11.56 -12.01
CA GLN A 153 -20.23 10.33 -12.67
C GLN A 153 -20.01 9.12 -11.75
N LEU A 154 -18.84 9.01 -11.12
CA LEU A 154 -18.55 7.92 -10.19
C LEU A 154 -19.50 7.90 -9.00
N CYS A 155 -19.77 9.04 -8.37
CA CYS A 155 -20.71 9.11 -7.25
C CYS A 155 -22.12 8.72 -7.69
N SER A 156 -22.54 9.10 -8.90
CA SER A 156 -23.84 8.70 -9.45
C SER A 156 -23.93 7.19 -9.64
N GLU A 157 -22.90 6.57 -10.22
CA GLU A 157 -22.82 5.11 -10.40
C GLU A 157 -22.80 4.35 -9.07
N ILE A 158 -22.08 4.86 -8.06
CA ILE A 158 -22.09 4.28 -6.70
C ILE A 158 -23.51 4.32 -6.13
N ASN A 159 -24.18 5.47 -6.20
CA ASN A 159 -25.51 5.64 -5.64
C ASN A 159 -26.56 4.79 -6.36
N GLU A 160 -26.45 4.64 -7.68
CA GLU A 160 -27.28 3.75 -8.48
C GLU A 160 -27.14 2.29 -8.04
N TYR A 161 -25.90 1.81 -7.89
CA TYR A 161 -25.65 0.45 -7.40
C TYR A 161 -26.21 0.22 -5.99
N LEU A 162 -26.00 1.19 -5.09
CA LEU A 162 -26.48 1.12 -3.71
C LEU A 162 -28.02 1.10 -3.63
N ARG A 163 -28.71 1.83 -4.52
CA ARG A 163 -30.17 1.77 -4.66
C ARG A 163 -30.63 0.40 -5.16
N GLY A 164 -29.97 -0.16 -6.17
CA GLY A 164 -30.26 -1.51 -6.69
C GLY A 164 -29.95 -2.65 -5.71
N CYS A 165 -29.29 -2.35 -4.59
CA CYS A 165 -29.02 -3.30 -3.50
C CYS A 165 -29.86 -3.04 -2.25
N SER A 166 -30.93 -2.24 -2.36
CA SER A 166 -31.84 -1.93 -1.25
C SER A 166 -32.61 -3.16 -0.73
N ASP A 167 -32.86 -4.13 -1.60
CA ASP A 167 -33.55 -5.40 -1.30
C ASP A 167 -32.68 -6.39 -0.49
N LEU A 168 -31.39 -6.12 -0.31
CA LEU A 168 -30.42 -6.98 0.40
C LEU A 168 -30.25 -6.61 1.87
N ARG A 169 -31.24 -5.93 2.47
CA ARG A 169 -31.24 -5.54 3.90
C ARG A 169 -31.26 -6.77 4.81
#